data_AF-A0A953EE38-F1
#
_entry.id   AF-A0A953EE38-F1
#
_cell.length_a   1.000
_cell.length_b   1.000
_cell.length_c   1.000
_cell.angle_alpha   90.00
_cell.angle_beta   90.00
_cell.angle_gamma   90.00
#
_symmetry.space_group_name_H-M   'P 1'
#
loop_
_entity.id
_entity.type
_entity.pdbx_description
1 polymer ?
#
loop_
_entity_poly.entity_id
_entity_poly.type
_entity_poly.pdbx_seq_one_letter_code
_entity_poly.pdbx_strand_id
1 'polypeptide(L)'
;RMLGAMGRGPMRPAHVHFWIKADGYRDLITHVFPEGDPYLHEDAVFGVKASLVTDFAAARKRGETDRLKLEYEFRLPRQAQPAS
;
A
#
# COMPACT_ATOMS: atom_id res chain seq x y z
N ARG A 1 -14.60 9.41 -18.99
CA ARG A 1 -14.88 8.76 -20.31
C ARG A 1 -13.63 8.19 -21.02
N MET A 2 -12.41 8.24 -20.44
CA MET A 2 -11.21 7.63 -21.04
C MET A 2 -10.99 6.17 -20.63
N LEU A 3 -11.04 5.84 -19.33
CA LEU A 3 -10.81 4.47 -18.85
C LEU A 3 -11.78 3.44 -19.45
N GLY A 4 -13.07 3.77 -19.50
CA GLY A 4 -14.08 2.90 -20.13
C GLY A 4 -13.86 2.67 -21.63
N ALA A 5 -13.29 3.65 -22.36
CA ALA A 5 -12.94 3.47 -23.77
C ALA A 5 -11.76 2.50 -23.98
N MET A 6 -10.97 2.27 -22.93
CA MET A 6 -9.86 1.30 -22.90
C MET A 6 -10.29 -0.04 -22.29
N GLY A 7 -11.59 -0.23 -22.00
CA GLY A 7 -12.10 -1.42 -21.32
C GLY A 7 -11.67 -1.54 -19.85
N ARG A 8 -11.33 -0.42 -19.19
CA ARG A 8 -10.84 -0.40 -17.80
C ARG A 8 -11.82 0.28 -16.84
N GLY A 9 -11.91 -0.28 -15.63
CA GLY A 9 -12.64 0.32 -14.52
C GLY A 9 -11.89 1.51 -13.88
N PRO A 10 -12.60 2.43 -13.19
CA PRO A 10 -11.99 3.53 -12.45
C PRO A 10 -11.56 3.15 -11.03
N MET A 11 -11.80 1.91 -10.62
CA MET A 11 -11.66 1.49 -9.22
C MET A 11 -10.21 1.22 -8.85
N ARG A 12 -9.94 1.35 -7.55
CA ARG A 12 -8.68 0.99 -6.93
C ARG A 12 -8.97 0.06 -5.76
N PRO A 13 -8.09 -0.90 -5.47
CA PRO A 13 -8.23 -1.72 -4.28
C PRO A 13 -8.16 -0.84 -3.03
N ALA A 14 -8.73 -1.27 -1.91
CA ALA A 14 -8.51 -0.65 -0.61
C ALA A 14 -7.00 -0.57 -0.32
N HIS A 15 -6.55 0.50 0.32
CA HIS A 15 -5.15 0.68 0.69
C HIS A 15 -4.96 1.73 1.76
N VAL A 16 -3.80 1.68 2.42
CA VAL A 16 -3.34 2.70 3.36
C VAL A 16 -2.09 3.36 2.79
N HIS A 17 -2.08 4.68 2.73
CA HIS A 17 -0.92 5.46 2.30
C HIS A 17 0.08 5.68 3.45
N PHE A 18 1.36 5.62 3.12
CA PHE A 18 2.47 5.86 4.04
C PHE A 18 3.43 6.89 3.45
N TRP A 19 3.84 7.84 4.29
CA TRP A 19 5.00 8.68 4.07
C TRP A 19 5.93 8.52 5.26
N ILE A 20 7.04 7.83 5.06
CA ILE A 20 7.97 7.44 6.12
C ILE A 20 9.27 8.24 5.95
N LYS A 21 9.73 8.82 7.06
CA LYS A 21 10.92 9.67 7.15
C LYS A 21 11.82 9.17 8.27
N ALA A 22 13.12 9.21 8.05
CA ALA A 22 14.14 8.95 9.05
C ALA A 22 15.44 9.69 8.68
N ASP A 23 16.16 10.20 9.68
CA ASP A 23 17.38 10.98 9.45
C ASP A 23 18.46 10.16 8.73
N GLY A 24 19.01 10.73 7.65
CA GLY A 24 20.02 10.08 6.83
C GLY A 24 19.49 9.00 5.86
N TYR A 25 18.16 8.92 5.69
CA TYR A 25 17.50 8.03 4.74
C TYR A 25 16.70 8.82 3.70
N ARG A 26 16.45 8.23 2.53
CA ARG A 26 15.50 8.80 1.56
C ARG A 26 14.08 8.54 2.05
N ASP A 27 13.23 9.56 1.92
CA ASP A 27 11.79 9.45 2.14
C ASP A 27 11.19 8.28 1.34
N LEU A 28 10.31 7.53 1.98
CA LEU A 28 9.52 6.49 1.34
C LEU A 28 8.05 6.91 1.30
N ILE A 29 7.54 7.20 0.11
CA ILE A 29 6.13 7.40 -0.17
C ILE A 29 5.62 6.11 -0.82
N THR A 30 4.71 5.41 -0.14
CA THR A 30 4.20 4.11 -0.60
C THR A 30 2.79 3.87 -0.07
N HIS A 31 2.21 2.71 -0.37
CA HIS A 31 0.92 2.28 0.10
C HIS A 31 0.89 0.75 0.19
N VAL A 32 0.08 0.23 1.11
CA VAL A 32 -0.07 -1.22 1.35
C VAL A 32 -1.53 -1.61 1.12
N PHE A 33 -1.74 -2.75 0.49
CA PHE A 33 -3.04 -3.27 0.06
C PHE A 33 -3.43 -4.52 0.87
N PRO A 34 -4.71 -4.68 1.26
CA PRO A 34 -5.18 -5.92 1.84
C PRO A 34 -5.24 -7.01 0.77
N GLU A 35 -4.77 -8.20 1.13
CA GLU A 35 -4.97 -9.40 0.33
C GLU A 35 -6.48 -9.68 0.14
N GLY A 36 -6.84 -10.15 -1.05
CA GLY A 36 -8.23 -10.51 -1.38
C GLY A 36 -9.14 -9.36 -1.79
N ASP A 37 -8.65 -8.12 -1.88
CA ASP A 37 -9.47 -7.02 -2.42
C ASP A 37 -9.84 -7.28 -3.90
N PRO A 38 -11.13 -7.10 -4.29
CA PRO A 38 -11.60 -7.39 -5.64
C PRO A 38 -10.87 -6.66 -6.77
N TYR A 39 -10.22 -5.53 -6.49
CA TYR A 39 -9.57 -4.70 -7.50
C TYR A 39 -8.04 -4.82 -7.50
N LEU A 40 -7.44 -5.77 -6.76
CA LEU A 40 -5.98 -5.95 -6.71
C LEU A 40 -5.34 -6.11 -8.10
N HIS A 41 -6.01 -6.80 -9.02
CA HIS A 41 -5.53 -7.05 -10.38
C HIS A 41 -6.02 -6.03 -11.40
N GLU A 42 -6.88 -5.10 -10.99
CA GLU A 42 -7.57 -4.14 -11.87
C GLU A 42 -7.31 -2.67 -11.48
N ASP A 43 -6.31 -2.40 -10.64
CA ASP A 43 -6.00 -1.04 -10.16
C ASP A 43 -5.88 -0.05 -11.32
N ALA A 44 -6.76 0.95 -11.34
CA ALA A 44 -6.87 1.93 -12.42
C ALA A 44 -5.53 2.66 -12.70
N VAL A 45 -4.67 2.79 -11.68
CA VAL A 45 -3.39 3.53 -11.77
C VAL A 45 -2.15 2.64 -11.73
N PHE A 46 -2.30 1.32 -11.77
CA PHE A 46 -1.17 0.37 -11.80
C PHE A 46 -0.20 0.50 -10.61
N GLY A 47 -0.70 0.87 -9.43
CA GLY A 47 0.11 1.09 -8.23
C GLY A 47 0.41 -0.18 -7.43
N VAL A 48 -0.30 -1.28 -7.70
CA VAL A 48 -0.11 -2.55 -6.97
C VAL A 48 1.21 -3.22 -7.35
N LYS A 49 1.98 -3.60 -6.33
CA LYS A 49 3.15 -4.48 -6.44
C LYS A 49 2.95 -5.62 -5.47
N ALA A 50 3.32 -6.85 -5.86
CA ALA A 50 3.14 -8.04 -5.01
C ALA A 50 3.75 -7.88 -3.61
N SER A 51 4.90 -7.20 -3.51
CA SER A 51 5.54 -6.93 -2.22
C SER A 51 4.73 -6.02 -1.30
N LEU A 52 3.77 -5.24 -1.82
CA LEU A 52 2.94 -4.29 -1.08
C LEU A 52 1.55 -4.85 -0.72
N VAL A 53 1.30 -6.13 -0.97
CA VAL A 53 0.05 -6.82 -0.62
C VAL A 53 0.29 -7.65 0.65
N THR A 54 -0.60 -7.56 1.63
CA THR A 54 -0.52 -8.34 2.87
C THR A 54 -1.90 -8.57 3.46
N ASP A 55 -2.05 -9.59 4.30
CA ASP A 55 -3.28 -9.80 5.06
C ASP A 55 -3.50 -8.68 6.10
N PHE A 56 -4.70 -8.12 6.10
CA PHE A 56 -5.16 -7.20 7.14
C PHE A 56 -5.92 -8.04 8.17
N ALA A 57 -5.16 -8.71 9.03
CA ALA A 57 -5.67 -9.71 9.95
C ALA A 57 -6.76 -9.13 10.89
N ALA A 58 -7.79 -9.92 11.17
CA ALA A 58 -8.83 -9.53 12.14
C ALA A 58 -8.22 -9.36 13.54
N ALA A 59 -8.30 -8.15 14.09
CA ALA A 59 -7.87 -7.84 15.44
C ALA A 59 -9.01 -8.13 16.43
N ARG A 60 -9.26 -9.42 16.71
CA ARG A 60 -10.29 -9.80 17.68
C ARG A 60 -9.78 -9.68 19.11
N LYS A 61 -10.20 -8.63 19.82
CA LYS A 61 -10.28 -8.66 21.29
C LYS A 61 -11.66 -9.14 21.70
N ARG A 62 -11.78 -9.83 22.84
CA ARG A 62 -13.07 -10.28 23.37
C ARG A 62 -14.00 -9.07 23.56
N GLY A 63 -15.04 -8.97 22.72
CA GLY A 63 -16.01 -7.87 22.72
C GLY A 63 -15.84 -6.81 21.62
N GLU A 64 -14.81 -6.89 20.77
CA GLU A 64 -14.60 -5.98 19.62
C GLU A 64 -14.77 -6.76 18.31
N THR A 65 -15.67 -6.33 17.41
CA THR A 65 -15.95 -7.04 16.15
C THR A 65 -15.36 -6.38 14.90
N ASP A 66 -14.96 -5.10 14.97
CA ASP A 66 -14.76 -4.29 13.74
C ASP A 66 -13.35 -3.67 13.64
N ARG A 67 -12.30 -4.43 13.94
CA ARG A 67 -10.91 -3.95 13.80
C ARG A 67 -10.07 -4.89 12.94
N LEU A 68 -9.35 -4.29 12.00
CA LEU A 68 -8.30 -4.95 11.23
C LEU A 68 -6.94 -4.48 11.73
N LYS A 69 -5.97 -5.38 11.72
CA LYS A 69 -4.56 -5.12 12.05
C LYS A 69 -3.73 -5.25 10.78
N LEU A 70 -2.93 -4.24 10.51
CA LEU A 70 -1.89 -4.27 9.48
C LEU A 70 -0.53 -4.33 10.16
N GLU A 71 0.24 -5.38 9.88
CA GLU A 71 1.66 -5.48 10.21
C GLU A 71 2.47 -5.49 8.91
N TYR A 72 3.45 -4.59 8.79
CA TYR A 72 4.26 -4.46 7.59
C TYR A 72 5.62 -3.81 7.91
N GLU A 73 6.71 -4.33 7.33
CA GLU A 73 8.07 -3.80 7.50
C GLU A 73 8.48 -2.95 6.31
N PHE A 74 8.96 -1.72 6.57
CA PHE A 74 9.51 -0.83 5.55
C PHE A 74 11.03 -0.73 5.65
N ARG A 75 11.71 -0.89 4.51
CA ARG A 75 13.16 -0.73 4.40
C ARG A 75 13.48 0.56 3.66
N LEU A 76 14.10 1.51 4.35
CA LEU A 76 14.48 2.79 3.75
C LEU A 76 15.92 2.72 3.22
N PRO A 77 16.18 3.17 1.98
CA PRO A 77 17.53 3.32 1.49
C PRO A 77 18.20 4.56 2.10
N ARG A 78 19.51 4.47 2.37
CA ARG A 78 20.31 5.63 2.81
C ARG A 78 20.24 6.75 1.78
N GLN A 79 20.24 8.00 2.24
CA GLN A 79 20.45 9.14 1.37
C GLN A 79 21.89 9.11 0.87
N ALA A 80 22.09 9.35 -0.43
CA ALA A 80 23.45 9.46 -0.97
C ALA A 80 24.15 10.65 -0.32
N GLN A 81 25.38 10.45 0.15
CA GLN A 81 26.23 11.58 0.53
C GLN A 81 26.67 12.30 -0.75
N PRO A 82 26.58 13.64 -0.82
CA PRO A 82 27.16 14.37 -1.93
C PRO A 82 28.67 14.05 -1.99
N ALA A 83 29.19 13.88 -3.21
CA ALA A 83 30.62 13.76 -3.40
C ALA A 83 31.31 15.04 -2.90
N SER A 84 32.40 14.87 -2.15
CA SER A 84 33.25 15.95 -1.65
C SER A 84 33.91 16.74 -2.78
#